data_AF-A0A930MV39-F1
#
_entry.id   AF-A0A930MV39-F1
#
_cell.length_a   1.000
_cell.length_b   1.000
_cell.length_c   1.000
_cell.angle_alpha   90.00
_cell.angle_beta   90.00
_cell.angle_gamma   90.00
#
_symmetry.space_group_name_H-M   'P 1'
#
loop_
_entity.id
_entity.type
_entity.pdbx_description
1 polymer ?
#
loop_
_entity_poly.entity_id
_entity_poly.type
_entity_poly.pdbx_seq_one_letter_code
_entity_poly.pdbx_strand_id
1 'polypeptide(L)'
;MAIHITGAPCCWGVDDVKNPYLPKWQTVLDEAGKAGFRAIELGPYGYLPLDIDLVSAELKKNGISIVAGTIFDDLVAAENRENLLRQVDDICGIITKLPPLPREKGQRRRTPYLTVMDWGHDERDYAAGHSDRAPRLSDEDWGRMMEHIRAIAEKASKWGVRAVIHPHAGGYIEFADEIDRLAEDIPDEVAGLCLDTGHLRYSGMDPVEWLRKYADRLDYIHFKDINEKVYNEVLAEHIRFFEGCGKGAM
;
A
#
# COMPACT_ATOMS: atom_id res chain seq x y z
N MET A 1 -6.85 20.49 12.86
CA MET A 1 -6.07 19.34 12.37
C MET A 1 -6.06 19.46 10.86
N ALA A 2 -4.89 19.48 10.22
CA ALA A 2 -4.80 19.49 8.75
C ALA A 2 -4.60 18.05 8.28
N ILE A 3 -5.39 17.62 7.30
CA ILE A 3 -5.17 16.36 6.59
C ILE A 3 -4.47 16.72 5.28
N HIS A 4 -3.31 16.11 5.00
CA HIS A 4 -2.67 16.25 3.71
C HIS A 4 -3.19 15.20 2.77
N ILE A 5 -3.75 15.65 1.65
CA ILE A 5 -4.09 14.77 0.55
C ILE A 5 -2.82 14.60 -0.30
N THR A 6 -2.42 13.35 -0.49
CA THR A 6 -1.27 12.95 -1.30
C THR A 6 -1.75 12.14 -2.51
N GLY A 7 -0.96 12.12 -3.58
CA GLY A 7 -1.26 11.31 -4.75
C GLY A 7 -0.64 9.92 -4.67
N ALA A 8 -1.06 9.03 -5.56
CA ALA A 8 -0.36 7.79 -5.87
C ALA A 8 -0.14 7.72 -7.39
N PRO A 9 1.02 7.24 -7.90
CA PRO A 9 1.28 7.17 -9.34
C PRO A 9 0.29 6.27 -10.10
N CYS A 10 -0.38 5.34 -9.43
CA CYS A 10 -1.43 4.50 -10.03
C CYS A 10 -2.60 5.30 -10.60
N CYS A 11 -2.87 6.53 -10.11
CA CYS A 11 -3.85 7.44 -10.72
C CYS A 11 -3.51 7.84 -12.17
N TRP A 12 -2.24 7.66 -12.57
CA TRP A 12 -1.74 7.87 -13.93
C TRP A 12 -1.51 6.54 -14.68
N GLY A 13 -1.99 5.41 -14.15
CA GLY A 13 -1.76 4.08 -14.70
C GLY A 13 -0.37 3.51 -14.41
N VAL A 14 0.32 4.02 -13.37
CA VAL A 14 1.62 3.51 -12.94
C VAL A 14 1.46 2.52 -11.78
N ASP A 15 1.34 1.25 -12.14
CA ASP A 15 1.13 0.11 -11.24
C ASP A 15 2.21 -0.99 -11.41
N ASP A 16 2.64 -1.24 -12.65
CA ASP A 16 3.72 -2.20 -12.98
C ASP A 16 4.80 -1.53 -13.84
N VAL A 17 6.05 -1.54 -13.38
CA VAL A 17 7.23 -1.05 -14.13
C VAL A 17 7.46 -1.75 -15.47
N LYS A 18 6.89 -2.94 -15.68
CA LYS A 18 6.98 -3.68 -16.95
C LYS A 18 5.99 -3.18 -18.00
N ASN A 19 5.01 -2.36 -17.62
CA ASN A 19 4.06 -1.78 -18.56
C ASN A 19 4.79 -0.86 -19.55
N PRO A 20 4.75 -1.12 -20.88
CA PRO A 20 5.46 -0.30 -21.85
C PRO A 20 4.80 1.06 -22.12
N TYR A 21 3.60 1.30 -21.58
CA TYR A 21 2.81 2.52 -21.81
C TYR A 21 2.82 3.49 -20.63
N LEU A 22 3.73 3.30 -19.66
CA LEU A 22 3.81 4.19 -18.51
C LEU A 22 4.10 5.65 -18.93
N PRO A 23 3.39 6.63 -18.35
CA PRO A 23 3.75 8.03 -18.52
C PRO A 23 5.13 8.27 -17.93
N LYS A 24 5.84 9.28 -18.46
CA LYS A 24 7.13 9.69 -17.90
C LYS A 24 6.95 10.16 -16.46
N TRP A 25 7.86 9.75 -15.56
CA TRP A 25 7.80 10.14 -14.14
C TRP A 25 7.76 11.66 -13.94
N GLN A 26 8.46 12.43 -14.78
CA GLN A 26 8.38 13.90 -14.72
C GLN A 26 6.98 14.43 -15.03
N THR A 27 6.25 13.80 -15.94
CA THR A 27 4.86 14.17 -16.25
C THR A 27 3.97 13.93 -15.04
N VAL A 28 4.11 12.77 -14.38
CA VAL A 28 3.34 12.45 -13.17
C VAL A 28 3.64 13.43 -12.04
N LEU A 29 4.91 13.77 -11.80
CA LEU A 29 5.30 14.73 -10.76
C LEU A 29 4.81 16.16 -11.04
N ASP A 30 4.88 16.62 -12.29
CA ASP A 30 4.38 17.93 -12.73
C ASP A 30 2.86 18.03 -12.59
N GLU A 31 2.13 17.02 -13.06
CA GLU A 31 0.66 16.98 -12.97
C GLU A 31 0.19 16.84 -11.51
N ALA A 32 0.87 16.05 -10.68
CA ALA A 32 0.56 15.94 -9.27
C ALA A 32 0.72 17.28 -8.53
N GLY A 33 1.80 18.02 -8.81
CA GLY A 33 2.01 19.37 -8.28
C GLY A 33 0.93 20.36 -8.74
N LYS A 34 0.57 20.33 -10.03
CA LYS A 34 -0.51 21.17 -10.59
C LYS A 34 -1.89 20.85 -10.02
N ALA A 35 -2.15 19.58 -9.70
CA ALA A 35 -3.38 19.13 -9.05
C ALA A 35 -3.46 19.57 -7.57
N GLY A 36 -2.36 20.07 -7.00
CA GLY A 36 -2.31 20.58 -5.63
C GLY A 36 -1.91 19.56 -4.57
N PHE A 37 -1.47 18.36 -4.98
CA PHE A 37 -0.86 17.41 -4.04
C PHE A 37 0.45 17.98 -3.51
N ARG A 38 0.76 17.69 -2.22
CA ARG A 38 2.04 18.08 -1.60
C ARG A 38 3.04 16.93 -1.50
N ALA A 39 2.56 15.72 -1.70
CA ALA A 39 3.39 14.55 -1.84
C ALA A 39 2.68 13.50 -2.67
N ILE A 40 3.46 12.54 -3.14
CA ILE A 40 3.02 11.38 -3.91
C ILE A 40 3.72 10.13 -3.38
N GLU A 41 3.14 8.96 -3.56
CA GLU A 41 3.85 7.71 -3.32
C GLU A 41 4.98 7.52 -4.34
N LEU A 42 5.99 6.72 -3.99
CA LEU A 42 7.13 6.41 -4.85
C LEU A 42 6.68 5.72 -6.15
N GLY A 43 5.58 4.97 -6.10
CA GLY A 43 5.19 4.03 -7.14
C GLY A 43 6.04 2.76 -7.10
N PRO A 44 5.88 1.88 -8.10
CA PRO A 44 6.61 0.63 -8.15
C PRO A 44 8.12 0.89 -8.30
N TYR A 45 8.92 0.12 -7.57
CA TYR A 45 10.36 0.31 -7.52
C TYR A 45 11.01 0.23 -8.92
N GLY A 46 11.72 1.28 -9.30
CA GLY A 46 12.31 1.43 -10.63
C GLY A 46 11.54 2.34 -11.60
N TYR A 47 10.32 2.80 -11.24
CA TYR A 47 9.61 3.82 -12.02
C TYR A 47 10.30 5.19 -11.97
N LEU A 48 10.61 5.64 -10.75
CA LEU A 48 11.49 6.80 -10.55
C LEU A 48 12.96 6.37 -10.73
N PRO A 49 13.81 7.20 -11.34
CA PRO A 49 15.25 6.95 -11.40
C PRO A 49 15.87 6.82 -10.01
N LEU A 50 16.93 6.03 -9.90
CA LEU A 50 17.71 5.88 -8.65
C LEU A 50 18.66 7.06 -8.37
N ASP A 51 18.70 8.05 -9.27
CA ASP A 51 19.49 9.27 -9.12
C ASP A 51 18.79 10.25 -8.18
N ILE A 52 19.29 10.32 -6.94
CA ILE A 52 18.73 11.14 -5.86
C ILE A 52 18.74 12.63 -6.20
N ASP A 53 19.80 13.14 -6.83
CA ASP A 53 19.91 14.57 -7.13
C ASP A 53 18.94 14.97 -8.23
N LEU A 54 18.82 14.13 -9.27
CA LEU A 54 17.86 14.31 -10.35
C LEU A 54 16.42 14.30 -9.84
N VAL A 55 16.06 13.27 -9.07
CA VAL A 55 14.70 13.14 -8.52
C VAL A 55 14.41 14.27 -7.53
N SER A 56 15.38 14.63 -6.68
CA SER A 56 15.24 15.75 -5.73
C SER A 56 15.01 17.09 -6.42
N ALA A 57 15.69 17.34 -7.54
CA ALA A 57 15.51 18.57 -8.31
C ALA A 57 14.10 18.66 -8.90
N GLU A 58 13.59 17.56 -9.46
CA GLU A 58 12.24 17.52 -10.04
C GLU A 58 11.15 17.59 -8.96
N LEU A 59 11.31 16.92 -7.83
CA LEU A 59 10.41 17.05 -6.67
C LEU A 59 10.32 18.51 -6.18
N LYS A 60 11.47 19.18 -6.00
CA LYS A 60 11.53 20.60 -5.60
C LYS A 60 10.87 21.53 -6.62
N LYS A 61 11.13 21.30 -7.91
CA LYS A 61 10.54 22.08 -9.00
C LYS A 61 9.00 22.03 -8.97
N ASN A 62 8.44 20.87 -8.64
CA ASN A 62 6.98 20.67 -8.62
C ASN A 62 6.36 20.90 -7.23
N GLY A 63 7.17 21.22 -6.20
CA GLY A 63 6.67 21.49 -4.84
C GLY A 63 6.09 20.26 -4.14
N ILE A 64 6.53 19.06 -4.51
CA ILE A 64 6.04 17.79 -3.95
C ILE A 64 7.17 16.95 -3.32
N SER A 65 6.81 16.10 -2.38
CA SER A 65 7.70 15.11 -1.74
C SER A 65 7.25 13.68 -2.03
N ILE A 66 8.07 12.70 -1.65
CA ILE A 66 7.63 11.30 -1.56
C ILE A 66 7.10 11.01 -0.15
N VAL A 67 5.88 10.49 -0.03
CA VAL A 67 5.23 10.20 1.26
C VAL A 67 5.36 8.75 1.69
N ALA A 68 5.42 7.81 0.74
CA ALA A 68 5.50 6.39 1.02
C ALA A 68 6.22 5.65 -0.11
N GLY A 69 6.88 4.55 0.23
CA GLY A 69 7.21 3.48 -0.72
C GLY A 69 6.37 2.23 -0.45
N THR A 70 6.43 1.24 -1.33
CA THR A 70 5.53 0.07 -1.29
C THR A 70 6.27 -1.24 -1.49
N ILE A 71 5.98 -2.21 -0.62
CA ILE A 71 6.24 -3.64 -0.84
C ILE A 71 4.89 -4.28 -1.20
N PHE A 72 4.83 -4.89 -2.37
CA PHE A 72 3.68 -5.66 -2.87
C PHE A 72 4.19 -6.96 -3.46
N ASP A 73 4.26 -7.98 -2.61
CA ASP A 73 4.96 -9.24 -2.88
C ASP A 73 4.41 -10.34 -1.94
N ASP A 74 4.83 -11.58 -2.15
CA ASP A 74 4.43 -12.74 -1.33
C ASP A 74 5.00 -12.61 0.08
N LEU A 75 4.13 -12.37 1.07
CA LEU A 75 4.52 -12.26 2.47
C LEU A 75 4.51 -13.61 3.18
N VAL A 76 4.07 -14.69 2.52
CA VAL A 76 3.87 -16.02 3.12
C VAL A 76 5.04 -16.94 2.83
N ALA A 77 5.60 -16.97 1.61
CA ALA A 77 6.67 -17.90 1.24
C ALA A 77 7.95 -17.71 2.06
N ALA A 78 8.43 -18.78 2.70
CA ALA A 78 9.61 -18.75 3.58
C ALA A 78 10.88 -18.30 2.84
N GLU A 79 11.03 -18.76 1.59
CA GLU A 79 12.12 -18.42 0.69
C GLU A 79 12.12 -16.95 0.27
N ASN A 80 10.98 -16.25 0.35
CA ASN A 80 10.88 -14.85 -0.07
C ASN A 80 11.39 -13.86 0.99
N ARG A 81 11.62 -14.32 2.22
CA ARG A 81 12.03 -13.48 3.36
C ARG A 81 13.23 -12.57 3.05
N GLU A 82 14.31 -13.13 2.50
CA GLU A 82 15.51 -12.34 2.19
C GLU A 82 15.26 -11.32 1.08
N ASN A 83 14.39 -11.64 0.11
CA ASN A 83 13.96 -10.69 -0.91
C ASN A 83 13.13 -9.55 -0.30
N LEU A 84 12.16 -9.85 0.57
CA LEU A 84 11.38 -8.82 1.29
C LEU A 84 12.29 -7.88 2.07
N LEU A 85 13.25 -8.42 2.82
CA LEU A 85 14.20 -7.60 3.58
C LEU A 85 15.12 -6.78 2.67
N ARG A 86 15.49 -7.28 1.50
CA ARG A 86 16.24 -6.50 0.50
C ARG A 86 15.39 -5.35 -0.05
N GLN A 87 14.12 -5.59 -0.38
CA GLN A 87 13.20 -4.54 -0.83
C GLN A 87 13.07 -3.41 0.19
N VAL A 88 13.07 -3.73 1.50
CA VAL A 88 13.10 -2.71 2.55
C VAL A 88 14.32 -1.80 2.42
N ASP A 89 15.52 -2.36 2.25
CA ASP A 89 16.74 -1.55 2.11
C ASP A 89 16.74 -0.72 0.82
N ASP A 90 16.30 -1.31 -0.28
CA ASP A 90 16.24 -0.66 -1.59
C ASP A 90 15.27 0.53 -1.55
N ILE A 91 14.04 0.32 -1.06
CA ILE A 91 13.00 1.35 -1.00
C ILE A 91 13.36 2.40 0.06
N CYS A 92 13.66 1.98 1.30
CA CYS A 92 13.94 2.91 2.39
C CYS A 92 15.23 3.70 2.12
N GLY A 93 16.23 3.08 1.50
CA GLY A 93 17.50 3.73 1.13
C GLY A 93 17.37 4.84 0.10
N ILE A 94 16.26 4.88 -0.67
CA ILE A 94 15.93 5.97 -1.59
C ILE A 94 15.07 7.02 -0.88
N ILE A 95 13.91 6.62 -0.35
CA ILE A 95 12.90 7.59 0.14
C ILE A 95 13.42 8.41 1.33
N THR A 96 14.37 7.90 2.09
CA THR A 96 14.98 8.62 3.22
C THR A 96 16.03 9.66 2.78
N LYS A 97 16.51 9.60 1.52
CA LYS A 97 17.46 10.56 0.95
C LYS A 97 16.79 11.65 0.12
N LEU A 98 15.52 11.47 -0.23
CA LEU A 98 14.72 12.47 -0.96
C LEU A 98 14.29 13.62 -0.03
N PRO A 99 13.92 14.80 -0.59
CA PRO A 99 13.48 15.94 0.20
C PRO A 99 12.25 15.58 1.05
N PRO A 100 12.35 15.66 2.39
CA PRO A 100 11.31 15.17 3.26
C PRO A 100 10.07 16.05 3.21
N LEU A 101 8.90 15.44 3.32
CA LEU A 101 7.66 16.18 3.59
C LEU A 101 7.76 16.83 5.00
N PRO A 102 7.46 18.13 5.15
CA PRO A 102 7.47 18.79 6.45
C PRO A 102 6.51 18.12 7.44
N ARG A 103 6.93 18.01 8.69
CA ARG A 103 6.09 17.46 9.76
C ARG A 103 5.09 18.51 10.23
N GLU A 104 3.82 18.13 10.30
CA GLU A 104 2.77 18.99 10.82
C GLU A 104 2.64 18.93 12.35
N LYS A 105 2.13 20.02 12.94
CA LYS A 105 1.83 20.07 14.37
C LYS A 105 0.76 19.04 14.72
N GLY A 106 1.10 18.09 15.59
CA GLY A 106 0.20 17.02 16.03
C GLY A 106 0.26 15.77 15.15
N GLN A 107 1.12 15.71 14.13
CA GLN A 107 1.32 14.49 13.35
C GLN A 107 1.94 13.38 14.23
N ARG A 108 1.22 12.25 14.34
CA ARG A 108 1.57 11.12 15.21
C ARG A 108 2.88 10.45 14.78
N ARG A 109 2.96 10.02 13.53
CA ARG A 109 4.12 9.35 12.94
C ARG A 109 4.72 10.22 11.84
N ARG A 110 6.05 10.23 11.74
CA ARG A 110 6.78 11.02 10.74
C ARG A 110 6.84 10.23 9.42
N THR A 111 6.63 10.92 8.30
CA THR A 111 6.87 10.40 6.95
C THR A 111 8.37 10.33 6.62
N PRO A 112 8.80 9.44 5.72
CA PRO A 112 7.96 8.60 4.86
C PRO A 112 7.48 7.31 5.53
N TYR A 113 6.47 6.68 4.92
CA TYR A 113 5.95 5.38 5.30
C TYR A 113 6.46 4.27 4.35
N LEU A 114 6.30 3.03 4.78
CA LEU A 114 6.44 1.85 3.92
C LEU A 114 5.13 1.07 3.95
N THR A 115 4.34 1.13 2.89
CA THR A 115 3.13 0.33 2.76
C THR A 115 3.51 -1.12 2.46
N VAL A 116 3.01 -2.06 3.24
CA VAL A 116 3.32 -3.49 3.09
C VAL A 116 2.02 -4.22 2.82
N MET A 117 1.94 -4.89 1.67
CA MET A 117 0.78 -5.61 1.18
C MET A 117 1.19 -6.95 0.59
N ASP A 118 0.35 -7.96 0.82
CA ASP A 118 0.54 -9.33 0.36
C ASP A 118 -0.05 -9.54 -1.03
N TRP A 119 0.63 -10.37 -1.84
CA TRP A 119 0.23 -10.69 -3.20
C TRP A 119 0.83 -12.01 -3.69
N GLY A 120 0.34 -12.50 -4.83
CA GLY A 120 0.93 -13.62 -5.57
C GLY A 120 0.22 -14.96 -5.40
N HIS A 121 -0.97 -14.94 -4.80
CA HIS A 121 -1.71 -16.14 -4.41
C HIS A 121 -2.92 -16.36 -5.31
N ASP A 122 -2.79 -17.24 -6.30
CA ASP A 122 -3.81 -17.46 -7.33
C ASP A 122 -5.20 -17.78 -6.74
N GLU A 123 -5.25 -18.63 -5.71
CA GLU A 123 -6.47 -19.02 -5.02
C GLU A 123 -7.15 -17.87 -4.27
N ARG A 124 -6.37 -16.90 -3.79
CA ARG A 124 -6.90 -15.69 -3.14
C ARG A 124 -7.34 -14.68 -4.18
N ASP A 125 -6.55 -14.49 -5.23
CA ASP A 125 -6.87 -13.58 -6.33
C ASP A 125 -8.21 -13.94 -7.01
N TYR A 126 -8.45 -15.23 -7.28
CA TYR A 126 -9.76 -15.69 -7.79
C TYR A 126 -10.91 -15.60 -6.78
N ALA A 127 -10.61 -15.50 -5.48
CA ALA A 127 -11.60 -15.39 -4.42
C ALA A 127 -11.72 -13.97 -3.86
N ALA A 128 -11.10 -12.98 -4.50
CA ALA A 128 -11.15 -11.59 -4.07
C ALA A 128 -12.61 -11.11 -3.97
N GLY A 129 -12.97 -10.50 -2.83
CA GLY A 129 -14.33 -10.06 -2.50
C GLY A 129 -15.27 -11.19 -2.06
N HIS A 130 -14.85 -12.46 -2.09
CA HIS A 130 -15.66 -13.64 -1.77
C HIS A 130 -15.16 -14.34 -0.51
N SER A 131 -15.44 -13.76 0.66
CA SER A 131 -14.98 -14.29 1.95
C SER A 131 -15.35 -15.76 2.20
N ASP A 132 -16.51 -16.20 1.71
CA ASP A 132 -17.04 -17.56 1.84
C ASP A 132 -16.29 -18.58 0.97
N ARG A 133 -15.52 -18.11 0.00
CA ARG A 133 -14.75 -18.93 -0.94
C ARG A 133 -13.24 -18.80 -0.74
N ALA A 134 -12.79 -17.70 -0.16
CA ALA A 134 -11.37 -17.42 0.01
C ALA A 134 -10.74 -18.35 1.06
N PRO A 135 -9.75 -19.18 0.68
CA PRO A 135 -9.08 -20.06 1.63
C PRO A 135 -8.32 -19.23 2.65
N ARG A 136 -8.45 -19.57 3.93
CA ARG A 136 -7.65 -18.97 5.00
C ARG A 136 -6.31 -19.68 5.13
N LEU A 137 -5.27 -18.96 5.55
CA LEU A 137 -3.99 -19.57 5.89
C LEU A 137 -4.14 -20.55 7.04
N SER A 138 -3.29 -21.59 7.03
CA SER A 138 -3.05 -22.39 8.22
C SER A 138 -2.42 -21.52 9.33
N ASP A 139 -2.51 -21.94 10.59
CA ASP A 139 -1.86 -21.21 11.69
C ASP A 139 -0.34 -21.10 11.51
N GLU A 140 0.28 -22.11 10.89
CA GLU A 140 1.71 -22.10 10.58
C GLU A 140 2.06 -21.03 9.54
N ASP A 141 1.32 -20.99 8.42
CA ASP A 141 1.56 -20.04 7.35
C ASP A 141 1.20 -18.61 7.79
N TRP A 142 0.13 -18.44 8.56
CA TRP A 142 -0.23 -17.17 9.18
C TRP A 142 0.89 -16.69 10.12
N GLY A 143 1.40 -17.57 10.99
CA GLY A 143 2.49 -17.25 11.89
C GLY A 143 3.75 -16.79 11.14
N ARG A 144 4.05 -17.43 10.01
CA ARG A 144 5.18 -17.07 9.13
C ARG A 144 4.97 -15.71 8.47
N MET A 145 3.77 -15.44 7.94
CA MET A 145 3.43 -14.12 7.39
C MET A 145 3.60 -13.01 8.43
N MET A 146 3.16 -13.24 9.67
CA MET A 146 3.34 -12.29 10.76
C MET A 146 4.82 -12.11 11.14
N GLU A 147 5.65 -13.17 11.10
CA GLU A 147 7.10 -13.05 11.29
C GLU A 147 7.75 -12.18 10.22
N HIS A 148 7.41 -12.38 8.94
CA HIS A 148 7.91 -11.55 7.85
C HIS A 148 7.48 -10.09 8.00
N ILE A 149 6.22 -9.82 8.34
CA ILE A 149 5.72 -8.46 8.60
C ILE A 149 6.51 -7.78 9.73
N ARG A 150 6.75 -8.49 10.85
CA ARG A 150 7.58 -7.95 11.96
C ARG A 150 9.01 -7.66 11.49
N ALA A 151 9.63 -8.57 10.73
CA ALA A 151 10.98 -8.39 10.21
C ALA A 151 11.09 -7.19 9.26
N ILE A 152 10.10 -7.00 8.37
CA ILE A 152 9.98 -5.81 7.51
C ILE A 152 9.89 -4.54 8.35
N ALA A 153 8.97 -4.51 9.32
CA ALA A 153 8.73 -3.34 10.16
C ALA A 153 9.95 -2.96 11.01
N GLU A 154 10.60 -3.94 11.65
CA GLU A 154 11.83 -3.74 12.42
C GLU A 154 12.96 -3.20 11.54
N LYS A 155 13.10 -3.72 10.32
CA LYS A 155 14.13 -3.28 9.39
C LYS A 155 13.84 -1.88 8.85
N ALA A 156 12.60 -1.57 8.49
CA ALA A 156 12.18 -0.23 8.07
C ALA A 156 12.40 0.81 9.20
N SER A 157 12.15 0.41 10.46
CA SER A 157 12.39 1.29 11.61
C SER A 157 13.87 1.66 11.77
N LYS A 158 14.82 0.81 11.35
CA LYS A 158 16.27 1.16 11.35
C LYS A 158 16.61 2.26 10.36
N TRP A 159 15.80 2.41 9.32
CA TRP A 159 15.85 3.54 8.37
C TRP A 159 15.05 4.77 8.87
N GLY A 160 14.41 4.69 10.04
CA GLY A 160 13.50 5.72 10.53
C GLY A 160 12.18 5.78 9.75
N VAL A 161 11.84 4.72 9.01
CA VAL A 161 10.62 4.60 8.20
C VAL A 161 9.59 3.77 8.93
N ARG A 162 8.35 4.24 8.95
CA ARG A 162 7.23 3.55 9.61
C ARG A 162 6.54 2.61 8.62
N ALA A 163 6.56 1.31 8.91
CA ALA A 163 5.75 0.34 8.16
C ALA A 163 4.26 0.47 8.51
N VAL A 164 3.42 0.40 7.49
CA VAL A 164 1.95 0.38 7.59
C VAL A 164 1.42 -0.77 6.77
N ILE A 165 0.64 -1.66 7.39
CA ILE A 165 0.13 -2.87 6.74
C ILE A 165 -1.15 -2.50 5.99
N HIS A 166 -1.21 -2.86 4.72
CA HIS A 166 -2.31 -2.55 3.83
C HIS A 166 -3.05 -3.86 3.48
N PRO A 167 -4.22 -4.12 4.10
CA PRO A 167 -5.12 -5.18 3.65
C PRO A 167 -5.52 -4.98 2.20
N HIS A 168 -5.38 -6.01 1.37
CA HIS A 168 -5.53 -5.89 -0.07
C HIS A 168 -6.41 -7.05 -0.60
N ALA A 169 -7.30 -6.72 -1.52
CA ALA A 169 -8.16 -7.71 -2.15
C ALA A 169 -7.33 -8.69 -2.98
N GLY A 170 -7.58 -9.99 -2.85
CA GLY A 170 -6.76 -11.04 -3.47
C GLY A 170 -5.48 -11.39 -2.71
N GLY A 171 -5.18 -10.75 -1.58
CA GLY A 171 -4.11 -11.15 -0.65
C GLY A 171 -4.66 -11.95 0.54
N TYR A 172 -3.78 -12.44 1.41
CA TYR A 172 -4.14 -13.18 2.63
C TYR A 172 -4.57 -12.32 3.83
N ILE A 173 -4.53 -10.99 3.68
CA ILE A 173 -5.12 -10.04 4.61
C ILE A 173 -6.12 -9.21 3.82
N GLU A 174 -7.35 -9.68 3.75
CA GLU A 174 -8.41 -9.08 2.94
C GLU A 174 -9.70 -8.88 3.74
N PHE A 175 -10.08 -9.88 4.55
CA PHE A 175 -11.38 -9.93 5.20
C PHE A 175 -11.31 -9.52 6.67
N ALA A 176 -12.48 -9.26 7.24
CA ALA A 176 -12.64 -8.78 8.61
C ALA A 176 -11.90 -9.63 9.66
N ASP A 177 -12.03 -10.95 9.57
CA ASP A 177 -11.38 -11.89 10.50
C ASP A 177 -9.85 -11.83 10.40
N GLU A 178 -9.31 -11.59 9.20
CA GLU A 178 -7.88 -11.50 8.95
C GLU A 178 -7.30 -10.16 9.40
N ILE A 179 -8.02 -9.06 9.16
CA ILE A 179 -7.61 -7.73 9.65
C ILE A 179 -7.65 -7.70 11.18
N ASP A 180 -8.67 -8.30 11.80
CA ASP A 180 -8.76 -8.41 13.26
C ASP A 180 -7.61 -9.24 13.83
N ARG A 181 -7.32 -10.40 13.23
CA ARG A 181 -6.20 -11.26 13.65
C ARG A 181 -4.84 -10.59 13.46
N LEU A 182 -4.63 -9.90 12.34
CA LEU A 182 -3.43 -9.07 12.10
C LEU A 182 -3.29 -8.05 13.22
N ALA A 183 -4.41 -7.42 13.58
CA ALA A 183 -4.42 -6.37 14.56
C ALA A 183 -4.09 -6.86 15.98
N GLU A 184 -4.46 -8.09 16.31
CA GLU A 184 -4.07 -8.75 17.56
C GLU A 184 -2.59 -9.14 17.56
N ASP A 185 -2.08 -9.68 16.44
CA ASP A 185 -0.73 -10.24 16.35
C ASP A 185 0.38 -9.19 16.18
N ILE A 186 0.07 -8.05 15.56
CA ILE A 186 1.02 -6.98 15.28
C ILE A 186 0.61 -5.74 16.09
N PRO A 187 1.33 -5.37 17.17
CA PRO A 187 1.00 -4.19 17.97
C PRO A 187 1.34 -2.89 17.23
N ASP A 188 0.70 -1.77 17.62
CA ASP A 188 0.91 -0.44 17.00
C ASP A 188 2.38 -0.02 17.02
N GLU A 189 3.13 -0.36 18.05
CA GLU A 189 4.55 -0.01 18.15
C GLU A 189 5.40 -0.64 17.04
N VAL A 190 4.97 -1.79 16.50
CA VAL A 190 5.67 -2.51 15.42
C VAL A 190 5.24 -1.98 14.05
N ALA A 191 3.95 -2.10 13.71
CA ALA A 191 3.41 -1.63 12.43
C ALA A 191 2.03 -0.96 12.60
N GLY A 192 1.75 0.02 11.74
CA GLY A 192 0.47 0.73 11.70
C GLY A 192 -0.44 0.09 10.68
N LEU A 193 -1.66 0.60 10.56
CA LEU A 193 -2.55 0.22 9.46
C LEU A 193 -2.59 1.32 8.39
N CYS A 194 -2.54 0.86 7.14
CA CYS A 194 -3.01 1.60 5.97
C CYS A 194 -4.34 0.98 5.54
N LEU A 195 -5.45 1.56 5.98
CA LEU A 195 -6.75 1.08 5.52
C LEU A 195 -7.15 1.83 4.24
N ASP A 196 -7.58 1.06 3.24
CA ASP A 196 -8.06 1.57 1.96
C ASP A 196 -9.59 1.46 1.89
N THR A 197 -10.27 2.57 1.60
CA THR A 197 -11.74 2.58 1.56
C THR A 197 -12.33 1.69 0.47
N GLY A 198 -11.65 1.60 -0.68
CA GLY A 198 -12.05 0.73 -1.78
C GLY A 198 -11.85 -0.73 -1.40
N HIS A 199 -10.67 -1.12 -0.91
CA HIS A 199 -10.44 -2.52 -0.52
C HIS A 199 -11.35 -2.98 0.61
N LEU A 200 -11.60 -2.14 1.63
CA LEU A 200 -12.56 -2.47 2.68
C LEU A 200 -13.95 -2.74 2.10
N ARG A 201 -14.44 -1.84 1.24
CA ARG A 201 -15.73 -2.00 0.58
C ARG A 201 -15.76 -3.23 -0.34
N TYR A 202 -14.67 -3.49 -1.07
CA TYR A 202 -14.52 -4.64 -1.95
C TYR A 202 -14.69 -5.96 -1.19
N SER A 203 -14.12 -6.04 0.01
CA SER A 203 -14.17 -7.18 0.92
C SER A 203 -15.44 -7.24 1.79
N GLY A 204 -16.46 -6.42 1.49
CA GLY A 204 -17.76 -6.46 2.17
C GLY A 204 -17.82 -5.72 3.52
N MET A 205 -16.82 -4.92 3.86
CA MET A 205 -16.78 -4.11 5.08
C MET A 205 -17.29 -2.68 4.83
N ASP A 206 -17.85 -2.03 5.87
CA ASP A 206 -18.14 -0.59 5.83
C ASP A 206 -16.84 0.19 6.14
N PRO A 207 -16.32 0.99 5.20
CA PRO A 207 -15.05 1.68 5.42
C PRO A 207 -15.08 2.65 6.61
N VAL A 208 -16.21 3.32 6.84
CA VAL A 208 -16.35 4.30 7.93
C VAL A 208 -16.32 3.62 9.29
N GLU A 209 -16.99 2.47 9.42
CA GLU A 209 -16.96 1.69 10.65
C GLU A 209 -15.54 1.19 10.97
N TRP A 210 -14.83 0.67 9.98
CA TRP A 210 -13.49 0.11 10.14
C TRP A 210 -12.41 1.18 10.41
N LEU A 211 -12.48 2.32 9.72
CA LEU A 211 -11.61 3.46 10.01
C LEU A 211 -11.81 3.98 11.44
N ARG A 212 -13.05 3.94 11.98
CA ARG A 212 -13.32 4.29 13.38
C ARG A 212 -12.84 3.22 14.36
N LYS A 213 -13.07 1.94 14.04
CA LYS A 213 -12.65 0.79 14.86
C LYS A 213 -11.14 0.81 15.13
N TYR A 214 -10.35 1.15 14.11
CA TYR A 214 -8.89 1.17 14.18
C TYR A 214 -8.28 2.59 14.18
N ALA A 215 -9.04 3.60 14.57
CA ALA A 215 -8.58 5.00 14.52
C ALA A 215 -7.31 5.24 15.34
N ASP A 216 -7.10 4.47 16.41
CA ASP A 216 -5.92 4.50 17.27
C ASP A 216 -4.71 3.74 16.67
N ARG A 217 -4.85 3.10 15.51
CA ARG A 217 -3.80 2.36 14.80
C ARG A 217 -3.60 2.80 13.34
N LEU A 218 -4.49 3.66 12.87
CA LEU A 218 -4.50 4.19 11.52
C LEU A 218 -3.43 5.29 11.37
N ASP A 219 -2.31 4.93 10.74
CA ASP A 219 -1.21 5.88 10.47
C ASP A 219 -1.27 6.44 9.05
N TYR A 220 -1.94 5.72 8.15
CA TYR A 220 -2.05 6.06 6.73
C TYR A 220 -3.42 5.59 6.19
N ILE A 221 -3.94 6.27 5.15
CA ILE A 221 -5.24 5.95 4.55
C ILE A 221 -5.06 6.04 3.04
N HIS A 222 -5.47 5.01 2.33
CA HIS A 222 -5.73 5.12 0.91
C HIS A 222 -7.21 5.42 0.70
N PHE A 223 -7.49 6.44 -0.10
CA PHE A 223 -8.86 6.80 -0.45
C PHE A 223 -9.12 6.39 -1.89
N LYS A 224 -9.85 5.29 -2.05
CA LYS A 224 -10.22 4.71 -3.34
C LYS A 224 -11.73 4.56 -3.43
N ASP A 225 -12.27 4.91 -4.59
CA ASP A 225 -13.70 4.81 -4.85
C ASP A 225 -14.03 3.45 -5.47
N ILE A 226 -15.31 3.07 -5.42
CA ILE A 226 -15.81 1.87 -6.10
C ILE A 226 -16.99 2.24 -7.00
N ASN A 227 -16.94 1.79 -8.25
CA ASN A 227 -18.11 1.81 -9.09
C ASN A 227 -19.04 0.65 -8.71
N GLU A 228 -20.05 0.92 -7.87
CA GLU A 228 -20.92 -0.12 -7.32
C GLU A 228 -21.58 -1.00 -8.39
N LYS A 229 -21.90 -0.45 -9.56
CA LYS A 229 -22.49 -1.23 -10.65
C LYS A 229 -21.48 -2.26 -11.18
N VAL A 230 -20.28 -1.79 -11.55
CA VAL A 230 -19.23 -2.66 -12.11
C VAL A 230 -18.74 -3.65 -11.06
N TYR A 231 -18.61 -3.23 -9.81
CA TYR A 231 -18.27 -4.12 -8.69
C TYR A 231 -19.24 -5.30 -8.56
N ASN A 232 -20.55 -5.04 -8.58
CA ASN A 232 -21.55 -6.11 -8.51
C ASN A 232 -21.48 -7.06 -9.72
N GLU A 233 -21.17 -6.53 -10.91
CA GLU A 233 -20.95 -7.35 -12.11
C GLU A 233 -19.69 -8.23 -11.96
N VAL A 234 -18.58 -7.65 -11.52
CA VAL A 234 -17.29 -8.35 -11.29
C VAL A 234 -17.44 -9.49 -10.28
N LEU A 235 -18.10 -9.23 -9.14
CA LEU A 235 -18.34 -10.27 -8.13
C LEU A 235 -19.21 -11.42 -8.66
N ALA A 236 -20.17 -11.14 -9.56
CA ALA A 236 -20.99 -12.20 -10.15
C ALA A 236 -20.20 -13.08 -11.14
N GLU A 237 -19.14 -12.54 -11.75
CA GLU A 237 -18.34 -13.24 -12.75
C GLU A 237 -17.24 -14.13 -12.15
N HIS A 238 -16.83 -13.89 -10.90
CA HIS A 238 -15.77 -14.63 -10.22
C HIS A 238 -14.43 -14.62 -10.97
N ILE A 239 -14.01 -13.42 -11.34
CA ILE A 239 -12.72 -13.14 -11.99
C ILE A 239 -11.67 -12.68 -10.98
N ARG A 240 -10.42 -12.63 -11.43
CA ARG A 240 -9.28 -12.13 -10.64
C ARG A 240 -9.44 -10.65 -10.29
N PHE A 241 -8.82 -10.21 -9.20
CA PHE A 241 -8.93 -8.84 -8.71
C PHE A 241 -8.53 -7.80 -9.76
N PHE A 242 -7.36 -7.97 -10.38
CA PHE A 242 -6.88 -7.02 -11.39
C PHE A 242 -7.68 -7.05 -12.70
N GLU A 243 -8.33 -8.17 -13.04
CA GLU A 243 -9.29 -8.22 -14.14
C GLU A 243 -10.53 -7.37 -13.82
N GLY A 244 -11.00 -7.43 -12.57
CA GLY A 244 -12.07 -6.56 -12.07
C GLY A 244 -11.70 -5.07 -12.10
N CYS A 245 -10.49 -4.71 -11.67
CA CYS A 245 -9.97 -3.36 -11.80
C CYS A 245 -9.91 -2.91 -13.27
N GLY A 246 -9.48 -3.78 -14.18
CA GLY A 246 -9.45 -3.51 -15.62
C GLY A 246 -10.84 -3.22 -16.23
N LYS A 247 -11.92 -3.68 -15.59
CA LYS A 247 -13.31 -3.34 -15.96
C LYS A 247 -13.80 -2.02 -15.36
N GLY A 248 -13.03 -1.41 -14.44
CA GLY A 248 -13.37 -0.16 -13.76
C GLY A 248 -14.20 -0.34 -12.49
N ALA A 249 -14.01 -1.45 -11.76
CA ALA A 249 -14.64 -1.65 -10.45
C ALA A 249 -14.06 -0.68 -9.39
N MET A 250 -12.77 -0.34 -9.51
CA MET A 250 -11.95 0.46 -8.59
C MET A 250 -11.05 1.42 -9.36
#